data_AF-A0A2V5RW95-F1
#
_entry.id   AF-A0A2V5RW95-F1
#
_cell.length_a   1.000
_cell.length_b   1.000
_cell.length_c   1.000
_cell.angle_alpha   90.00
_cell.angle_beta   90.00
_cell.angle_gamma   90.00
#
_symmetry.space_group_name_H-M   'P 1'
#
loop_
_entity.id
_entity.type
_entity.pdbx_description
1 polymer ?
#
loop_
_entity_poly.entity_id
_entity_poly.type
_entity_poly.pdbx_seq_one_letter_code
_entity_poly.pdbx_strand_id
1 'polypeptide(L)'
;METISFLTIALIEQPGVPALRVGFTLAVIMFVVAGVLIWRRRHEFFDRDPDVENDVPVVRHNREEVIIFVWSGLMLVLISILYQVWSA
;
A
#
# COMPACT_ATOMS: atom_id res chain seq x y z
N MET A 1 10.71 6.57 40.42
CA MET A 1 11.31 6.26 39.10
C MET A 1 10.23 5.85 38.07
N GLU A 2 9.12 5.25 38.49
CA GLU A 2 7.98 4.91 37.61
C GLU A 2 7.22 6.11 37.05
N THR A 3 7.04 7.18 37.84
CA THR A 3 6.31 8.39 37.43
C THR A 3 6.90 9.11 36.21
N ILE A 4 8.23 9.09 36.08
CA ILE A 4 8.91 9.69 34.92
C ILE A 4 8.65 8.85 33.66
N SER A 5 8.61 7.51 33.79
CA SER A 5 8.34 6.58 32.69
C SER A 5 6.93 6.77 32.10
N PHE A 6 5.91 6.82 32.95
CA PHE A 6 4.52 7.07 32.52
C PHE A 6 4.35 8.43 31.84
N LEU A 7 5.04 9.46 32.30
CA LEU A 7 4.94 10.80 31.76
C LEU A 7 5.61 10.89 30.37
N THR A 8 6.74 10.22 30.16
CA THR A 8 7.35 10.07 28.83
C THR A 8 6.49 9.25 27.87
N ILE A 9 5.86 8.17 28.32
CA ILE A 9 4.95 7.35 27.49
C ILE A 9 3.73 8.19 27.07
N ALA A 10 3.10 8.89 28.02
CA ALA A 10 1.95 9.75 27.75
C ALA A 10 2.28 10.91 26.78
N LEU A 11 3.50 11.47 26.86
CA LEU A 11 3.93 12.53 25.95
C LEU A 11 4.20 12.03 24.52
N ILE A 12 4.67 10.78 24.37
CA ILE A 12 4.90 10.12 23.06
C ILE A 12 3.59 9.63 22.45
N GLU A 13 2.63 9.18 23.27
CA GLU A 13 1.30 8.80 22.82
C GLU A 13 0.53 9.99 22.22
N GLN A 14 0.72 11.20 22.76
CA GLN A 14 0.01 12.40 22.31
C GLN A 14 0.18 12.71 20.81
N PRO A 15 1.40 12.67 20.23
CA PRO A 15 1.60 12.80 18.78
C PRO A 15 1.48 11.49 17.99
N GLY A 16 1.41 10.32 18.66
CA GLY A 16 1.43 9.01 18.01
C GLY A 16 0.28 8.80 17.04
N VAL A 17 -0.96 9.01 17.48
CA VAL A 17 -2.15 8.85 16.62
C VAL A 17 -2.16 9.86 15.46
N PRO A 18 -1.96 11.18 15.67
CA PRO A 18 -1.82 12.13 14.58
C PRO A 18 -0.74 11.78 13.56
N ALA A 19 0.43 11.31 14.02
CA ALA A 19 1.51 10.90 13.12
C ALA A 19 1.12 9.67 12.28
N LEU A 20 0.46 8.68 12.88
CA LEU A 20 -0.04 7.51 12.16
C LEU A 20 -1.09 7.90 11.12
N ARG A 21 -2.00 8.83 11.43
CA ARG A 21 -2.99 9.35 10.45
C ARG A 21 -2.29 9.91 9.22
N VAL A 22 -1.33 10.81 9.42
CA VAL A 22 -0.56 11.41 8.32
C VAL A 22 0.22 10.35 7.54
N GLY A 23 0.92 9.45 8.25
CA GLY A 23 1.71 8.40 7.64
C GLY A 23 0.89 7.47 6.74
N PHE A 24 -0.23 6.95 7.24
CA PHE A 24 -1.09 6.06 6.45
C PHE A 24 -1.85 6.82 5.35
N THR A 25 -2.24 8.07 5.55
CA THR A 25 -2.82 8.89 4.47
C THR A 25 -1.82 9.05 3.32
N LEU A 26 -0.56 9.41 3.62
CA LEU A 26 0.48 9.54 2.60
C LEU A 26 0.77 8.19 1.91
N ALA A 27 0.84 7.10 2.67
CA ALA A 27 1.03 5.76 2.13
C ALA A 27 -0.08 5.38 1.13
N VAL A 28 -1.34 5.61 1.49
CA VAL A 28 -2.49 5.38 0.61
C VAL A 28 -2.40 6.24 -0.65
N ILE A 29 -2.09 7.53 -0.52
CA ILE A 29 -1.92 8.44 -1.68
C ILE A 29 -0.82 7.93 -2.61
N MET A 30 0.34 7.57 -2.08
CA MET A 30 1.45 7.04 -2.87
C MET A 30 1.06 5.75 -3.59
N PHE A 31 0.33 4.84 -2.91
CA PHE A 31 -0.20 3.62 -3.52
C PHE A 31 -1.16 3.95 -4.66
N VAL A 32 -2.10 4.87 -4.48
CA VAL A 32 -3.02 5.28 -5.56
C VAL A 32 -2.23 5.84 -6.75
N VAL A 33 -1.30 6.76 -6.51
CA VAL A 33 -0.50 7.39 -7.56
C VAL A 33 0.33 6.34 -8.31
N ALA A 34 1.03 5.46 -7.58
CA ALA A 34 1.81 4.38 -8.18
C ALA A 34 0.92 3.46 -9.03
N GLY A 35 -0.26 3.09 -8.53
CA GLY A 35 -1.22 2.26 -9.28
C GLY A 35 -1.68 2.94 -10.57
N VAL A 36 -1.97 4.24 -10.52
CA VAL A 36 -2.33 5.02 -11.72
C VAL A 36 -1.17 5.08 -12.72
N LEU A 37 0.07 5.27 -12.25
CA LEU A 37 1.24 5.31 -13.12
C LEU A 37 1.52 3.96 -13.77
N ILE A 38 1.43 2.87 -13.01
CA ILE A 38 1.56 1.49 -13.53
C ILE A 38 0.47 1.22 -14.57
N TRP A 39 -0.79 1.58 -14.27
CA TRP A 39 -1.89 1.39 -15.20
C TRP A 39 -1.72 2.17 -16.51
N ARG A 40 -1.20 3.40 -16.43
CA ARG A 40 -0.90 4.21 -17.63
C ARG A 40 0.18 3.58 -18.50
N ARG A 41 1.17 2.94 -17.89
CA ARG A 41 2.27 2.23 -18.57
C ARG A 41 2.04 0.73 -18.66
N ARG A 42 0.79 0.27 -18.49
CA ARG A 42 0.49 -1.17 -18.43
C ARG A 42 0.96 -1.91 -19.68
N HIS A 43 0.93 -1.26 -20.84
CA HIS A 43 1.41 -1.83 -22.10
C HIS A 43 2.92 -2.12 -22.04
N GLU A 44 3.71 -1.26 -21.41
CA GLU A 44 5.15 -1.50 -21.25
C GLU A 44 5.46 -2.64 -20.27
N PHE A 45 4.60 -2.86 -19.27
CA PHE A 45 4.84 -3.85 -18.21
C PHE A 45 4.19 -5.22 -18.44
N PHE A 46 3.09 -5.26 -19.19
CA PHE A 46 2.24 -6.44 -19.30
C PHE A 46 2.02 -6.93 -20.73
N ASP A 47 2.47 -6.19 -21.75
CA ASP A 47 2.45 -6.69 -23.12
C ASP A 47 3.43 -7.87 -23.32
N ARG A 48 3.52 -8.33 -24.57
CA ARG A 48 4.30 -9.50 -24.92
C ARG A 48 5.79 -9.27 -24.69
N ASP A 49 6.40 -10.18 -23.94
CA ASP A 49 7.85 -10.21 -23.74
C ASP A 49 8.49 -11.19 -24.74
N PRO A 50 9.35 -10.72 -25.68
CA PRO A 50 10.01 -11.59 -26.64
C PRO A 50 11.04 -12.52 -26.00
N ASP A 51 11.56 -12.20 -24.81
CA ASP A 51 12.58 -12.99 -24.12
C ASP A 51 11.97 -14.17 -23.31
N VAL A 52 10.64 -14.29 -23.29
CA VAL A 52 9.91 -15.34 -22.57
C VAL A 52 9.30 -16.34 -23.56
N GLU A 53 9.83 -17.56 -23.55
CA GLU A 53 9.48 -18.63 -24.49
C GLU A 53 7.99 -19.03 -24.45
N ASN A 54 7.35 -18.96 -23.27
CA ASN A 54 5.95 -19.33 -23.03
C ASN A 54 5.02 -18.14 -22.81
N ASP A 55 5.32 -16.97 -23.39
CA ASP A 55 4.46 -15.78 -23.24
C ASP A 55 3.20 -15.85 -24.13
N VAL A 56 2.29 -16.73 -23.74
CA VAL A 56 0.97 -16.90 -24.33
C VAL A 56 -0.06 -16.00 -23.63
N PRO A 57 -1.18 -15.63 -24.30
CA PRO A 57 -2.17 -14.71 -23.73
C PRO A 57 -2.67 -15.07 -22.32
N VAL A 58 -2.85 -16.37 -22.04
CA VAL A 58 -3.31 -16.84 -20.71
C VAL A 58 -2.27 -16.59 -19.62
N VAL A 59 -0.98 -16.75 -19.92
CA VAL A 59 0.11 -16.50 -18.95
C VAL A 59 0.22 -15.01 -18.65
N ARG A 60 0.07 -14.15 -19.67
CA ARG A 60 0.03 -12.68 -19.49
C ARG A 60 -1.12 -12.24 -18.60
N HIS A 61 -2.32 -12.75 -18.88
CA HIS A 61 -3.50 -12.43 -18.08
C HIS A 61 -3.32 -12.86 -16.62
N ASN A 62 -2.85 -14.09 -16.38
CA ASN A 62 -2.59 -14.55 -15.01
C ASN A 62 -1.55 -13.68 -14.28
N ARG A 63 -0.51 -13.21 -14.97
CA ARG A 63 0.50 -12.30 -14.39
C ARG A 63 -0.12 -10.96 -13.99
N GLU A 64 -0.95 -10.37 -14.84
CA GLU A 64 -1.73 -9.17 -14.51
C GLU A 64 -2.64 -9.42 -13.30
N GLU A 65 -3.39 -10.52 -13.29
CA GLU A 65 -4.31 -10.87 -12.20
C GLU A 65 -3.58 -11.03 -10.86
N VAL A 66 -2.45 -11.74 -10.83
CA VAL A 66 -1.66 -11.91 -9.60
C VAL A 66 -1.19 -10.58 -9.05
N ILE A 67 -0.72 -9.67 -9.92
CA ILE A 67 -0.26 -8.34 -9.50
C ILE A 67 -1.44 -7.50 -9.00
N ILE A 68 -2.57 -7.49 -9.70
CA ILE A 68 -3.79 -6.80 -9.27
C ILE A 68 -4.30 -7.37 -7.94
N PHE A 69 -4.24 -8.68 -7.74
CA PHE A 69 -4.68 -9.34 -6.52
C PHE A 69 -3.82 -8.93 -5.31
N VAL A 70 -2.48 -8.99 -5.44
CA VAL A 70 -1.57 -8.56 -4.37
C VAL A 70 -1.73 -7.06 -4.10
N TRP A 71 -1.80 -6.25 -5.16
CA TRP A 71 -1.97 -4.80 -5.04
C TRP A 71 -3.27 -4.41 -4.33
N SER A 72 -4.39 -5.01 -4.74
CA SER A 72 -5.70 -4.76 -4.13
C SER A 72 -5.76 -5.25 -2.68
N GLY A 73 -5.16 -6.41 -2.36
CA GLY A 73 -5.02 -6.88 -0.99
C GLY A 73 -4.26 -5.91 -0.11
N LEU A 74 -3.10 -5.43 -0.56
CA LEU A 74 -2.31 -4.42 0.17
C LEU A 74 -3.07 -3.09 0.32
N MET A 75 -3.76 -2.65 -0.73
CA MET A 75 -4.60 -1.45 -0.69
C MET A 75 -5.71 -1.58 0.36
N LEU A 76 -6.40 -2.72 0.43
CA LEU A 76 -7.44 -2.98 1.43
C LEU A 76 -6.88 -2.96 2.85
N VAL A 77 -5.70 -3.54 3.07
CA VAL A 77 -5.02 -3.48 4.37
C VAL A 77 -4.71 -2.03 4.75
N LEU A 78 -4.13 -1.24 3.84
CA LEU A 78 -3.82 0.17 4.10
C LEU A 78 -5.07 0.99 4.40
N ILE A 79 -6.15 0.83 3.63
CA ILE A 79 -7.42 1.51 3.88
C ILE A 79 -8.01 1.09 5.23
N SER A 80 -7.97 -0.21 5.57
CA SER A 80 -8.49 -0.72 6.84
C SER A 80 -7.75 -0.12 8.03
N ILE A 81 -6.41 -0.05 7.97
CA ILE A 81 -5.62 0.58 9.03
C ILE A 81 -5.91 2.07 9.09
N LEU A 82 -5.94 2.75 7.94
CA LEU A 82 -6.26 4.18 7.89
C LEU A 82 -7.63 4.46 8.53
N TYR A 83 -8.65 3.67 8.20
CA TYR A 83 -9.97 3.78 8.80
C TYR A 83 -9.92 3.61 10.32
N GLN A 84 -9.25 2.56 10.81
CA GLN A 84 -9.10 2.31 12.25
C GLN A 84 -8.44 3.50 12.96
N VAL A 85 -7.34 4.02 12.41
CA VAL A 85 -6.56 5.12 13.00
C VAL A 85 -7.32 6.46 12.97
N TRP A 86 -8.22 6.67 12.01
CA TRP A 86 -9.10 7.85 11.98
C TRP A 86 -10.35 7.69 12.86
N SER A 87 -10.76 6.45 13.16
CA SER A 87 -11.89 6.14 14.04
C SER A 87 -11.54 6.01 15.53
N ALA A 88 -10.25 5.85 15.84
CA ALA A 88 -9.69 5.84 17.20
C ALA A 88 -9.56 7.26 17.76
#